data_AF-A0A1X7VQ22-F1
#
_entry.id   AF-A0A1X7VQ22-F1
#
_cell.length_a   1.000
_cell.length_b   1.000
_cell.length_c   1.000
_cell.angle_alpha   90.00
_cell.angle_beta   90.00
_cell.angle_gamma   90.00
#
_symmetry.space_group_name_H-M   'P 1'
#
loop_
_entity.id
_entity.type
_entity.pdbx_description
1 polymer ?
#
loop_
_entity_poly.entity_id
_entity_poly.type
_entity_poly.pdbx_seq_one_letter_code
_entity_poly.pdbx_strand_id
1 'polypeptide(L)'
;MYRDDLVFLFFVTILWLFVNEFRIEFESLAAVTLRRHFARALHSPDTPHIPYKFEELSETEMLKRSETFYQSLNKRRSIRQISSRPVPVNIIKNVIRTAGTSPSGAYSEPWVFVVIKDPGVKSKIRDIIEQEEYLNYNHRMGEKWVNDLKFVNMNHEKPYLEEASYLINLFKSQYHVNEPEVEQPRVYNPLLLLL
;
A
#
# COMPACT_ATOMS: atom_id res chain seq x y z
N MET A 1 -5.76 -27.97 1.47
CA MET A 1 -5.02 -28.19 2.73
C MET A 1 -3.55 -27.91 2.43
N TYR A 2 -3.00 -26.86 3.05
CA TYR A 2 -1.65 -26.28 2.90
C TYR A 2 -1.26 -25.70 1.52
N ARG A 3 -1.69 -24.46 1.24
CA ARG A 3 -1.04 -23.63 0.21
C ARG A 3 -1.16 -22.11 0.36
N ASP A 4 -1.70 -21.62 1.47
CA ASP A 4 -1.82 -20.18 1.76
C ASP A 4 -0.98 -19.73 2.99
N ASP A 5 -0.37 -20.67 3.72
CA ASP A 5 0.25 -20.37 5.02
C ASP A 5 1.64 -19.73 4.91
N LEU A 6 2.38 -19.94 3.81
CA LEU A 6 3.75 -19.41 3.66
C LEU A 6 3.80 -17.92 3.34
N VAL A 7 2.84 -17.41 2.55
CA VAL A 7 2.69 -15.96 2.32
C VAL A 7 2.09 -15.28 3.55
N PHE A 8 1.22 -15.98 4.28
CA PHE A 8 0.64 -15.50 5.53
C PHE A 8 1.71 -15.37 6.63
N LEU A 9 2.61 -16.34 6.79
CA LEU A 9 3.73 -16.23 7.73
C LEU A 9 4.71 -15.11 7.38
N PHE A 10 4.96 -14.84 6.09
CA PHE A 10 5.82 -13.73 5.66
C PHE A 10 5.26 -12.35 6.07
N PHE A 11 3.95 -12.13 5.88
CA PHE A 11 3.30 -10.89 6.31
C PHE A 11 3.11 -10.81 7.83
N VAL A 12 2.82 -11.92 8.50
CA VAL A 12 2.69 -11.96 9.97
C VAL A 12 4.02 -11.70 10.65
N THR A 13 5.15 -12.15 10.11
CA THR A 13 6.48 -11.94 10.70
C THR A 13 6.95 -10.50 10.52
N ILE A 14 6.78 -9.91 9.34
CA ILE A 14 7.10 -8.48 9.10
C ILE A 14 6.19 -7.58 9.96
N LEU A 15 4.90 -7.90 10.08
CA LEU A 15 3.96 -7.14 10.92
C LEU A 15 4.25 -7.32 12.41
N TRP A 16 4.62 -8.53 12.86
CA TRP A 16 4.98 -8.82 14.25
C TRP A 16 6.30 -8.15 14.65
N LEU A 17 7.31 -8.14 13.76
CA LEU A 17 8.56 -7.40 13.96
C LEU A 17 8.30 -5.88 14.01
N PHE A 18 7.49 -5.34 13.09
CA PHE A 18 7.10 -3.92 13.08
C PHE A 18 6.38 -3.48 14.37
N VAL A 19 5.55 -4.35 14.96
CA VAL A 19 4.71 -4.02 16.12
C VAL A 19 5.43 -4.28 17.45
N ASN A 20 6.19 -5.38 17.58
CA ASN A 20 6.72 -5.80 18.88
C ASN A 20 8.18 -5.42 19.13
N GLU A 21 9.03 -5.41 18.11
CA GLU A 21 10.48 -5.20 18.31
C GLU A 21 10.88 -3.73 18.17
N PHE A 22 10.12 -2.97 17.39
CA PHE A 22 10.55 -1.63 17.00
C PHE A 22 10.24 -0.53 17.99
N ARG A 23 9.26 -0.70 18.89
CA ARG A 23 8.77 0.35 19.81
C ARG A 23 8.85 1.73 19.12
N ILE A 24 8.51 1.80 17.83
CA ILE A 24 8.59 3.03 17.05
C ILE A 24 7.49 3.86 17.65
N GLU A 25 7.88 4.76 18.55
CA GLU A 25 7.07 5.93 18.84
C GLU A 25 6.71 6.49 17.47
N PHE A 26 5.41 6.47 17.15
CA PHE A 26 4.86 7.22 16.04
C PHE A 26 5.05 8.71 16.35
N GLU A 27 6.30 9.16 16.46
CA GLU A 27 6.73 10.55 16.45
C GLU A 27 6.56 11.00 15.00
N SER A 28 5.31 11.27 14.71
CA SER A 28 4.77 11.50 13.39
C SER A 28 5.35 12.80 12.84
N LEU A 29 6.42 12.73 12.07
CA LEU A 29 6.62 13.70 11.01
C LEU A 29 5.59 13.41 9.92
N ALA A 30 4.38 13.90 10.18
CA ALA A 30 3.24 13.83 9.29
C ALA A 30 2.84 12.39 8.91
N ALA A 31 2.48 11.58 9.91
CA ALA A 31 1.21 10.88 9.78
C ALA A 31 0.18 12.01 9.58
N VAL A 32 -0.02 12.43 8.32
CA VAL A 32 -1.21 13.16 7.92
C VAL A 32 -2.30 12.16 8.17
N THR A 33 -2.71 12.11 9.43
CA THR A 33 -3.89 11.46 9.92
C THR A 33 -5.03 12.26 9.30
N LEU A 34 -5.26 12.01 8.02
CA LEU A 34 -6.52 12.20 7.31
C LEU A 34 -7.64 11.36 7.96
N ARG A 35 -7.43 10.80 9.16
CA ARG A 35 -8.49 10.16 9.97
C ARG A 35 -9.33 11.15 10.78
N ARG A 36 -8.91 12.39 10.97
CA ARG A 36 -9.68 13.32 11.82
C ARG A 36 -10.73 14.04 10.98
N HIS A 37 -11.93 13.44 10.89
CA HIS A 37 -13.26 14.09 11.00
C HIS A 37 -14.35 13.55 10.05
N PHE A 38 -14.04 12.82 8.97
CA PHE A 38 -15.08 12.48 7.98
C PHE A 38 -15.84 11.16 8.24
N ALA A 39 -15.18 10.13 8.78
CA ALA A 39 -15.81 8.81 8.91
C ALA A 39 -17.04 8.80 9.86
N ARG A 40 -17.09 9.67 10.88
CA ARG A 40 -18.22 9.71 11.83
C ARG A 40 -19.46 10.43 11.25
N ALA A 41 -19.28 11.29 10.26
CA ALA A 41 -20.36 12.11 9.70
C ALA A 41 -21.14 11.42 8.56
N LEU A 42 -20.57 10.40 7.93
CA LEU A 42 -21.10 9.80 6.68
C LEU A 42 -21.82 8.46 6.87
N HIS A 43 -22.00 8.00 8.12
CA HIS A 43 -22.71 6.73 8.42
C HIS A 43 -23.98 6.96 9.24
N SER A 44 -24.48 8.20 9.29
CA SER A 44 -25.85 8.40 9.74
C SER A 44 -26.80 7.84 8.69
N PRO A 45 -27.86 7.10 9.05
CA PRO A 45 -28.95 6.76 8.12
C PRO A 45 -29.57 8.00 7.47
N ASP A 46 -29.35 9.18 8.06
CA ASP A 46 -29.82 10.48 7.57
C ASP A 46 -28.82 11.18 6.63
N THR A 47 -27.77 10.50 6.16
CA THR A 47 -26.81 11.11 5.22
C THR A 47 -27.53 11.45 3.91
N PRO A 48 -27.62 12.73 3.52
CA PRO A 48 -28.42 13.12 2.36
C PRO A 48 -27.77 12.64 1.06
N HIS A 49 -28.59 12.08 0.17
CA HIS A 49 -28.18 11.81 -1.21
C HIS A 49 -28.11 13.13 -1.98
N ILE A 50 -26.98 13.37 -2.65
CA ILE A 50 -26.79 14.54 -3.51
C ILE A 50 -26.76 14.11 -5.00
N PRO A 51 -27.34 14.89 -5.92
CA PRO A 51 -27.23 14.60 -7.35
C PRO A 51 -25.77 14.56 -7.81
N TYR A 52 -25.39 13.54 -8.55
CA TYR A 52 -24.07 13.44 -9.15
C TYR A 52 -23.96 14.38 -10.35
N LYS A 53 -22.98 15.29 -10.32
CA LYS A 53 -22.68 16.18 -11.44
C LYS A 53 -21.69 15.50 -12.39
N PHE A 54 -22.21 14.85 -13.41
CA PHE A 54 -21.41 14.25 -14.48
C PHE A 54 -21.02 15.30 -15.53
N GLU A 55 -19.77 15.26 -15.99
CA GLU A 55 -19.30 16.03 -17.14
C GLU A 55 -19.22 15.09 -18.34
N GLU A 56 -20.17 15.24 -19.27
CA GLU A 56 -20.21 14.43 -20.48
C GLU A 56 -19.14 14.91 -21.48
N LEU A 57 -18.41 13.95 -22.04
CA LEU A 57 -17.36 14.20 -23.04
C LEU A 57 -17.84 13.69 -24.40
N SER A 58 -17.39 14.33 -25.49
CA SER A 58 -17.63 13.78 -26.83
C SER A 58 -16.87 12.46 -27.01
N GLU A 59 -17.41 11.55 -27.82
CA GLU A 59 -16.76 10.25 -28.09
C GLU A 59 -15.32 10.40 -28.57
N THR A 60 -15.06 11.40 -29.43
CA THR A 60 -13.70 11.70 -29.91
C THR A 60 -12.75 12.07 -28.77
N GLU A 61 -13.20 12.88 -27.81
CA GLU A 61 -12.38 13.26 -26.66
C GLU A 61 -12.23 12.09 -25.67
N MET A 62 -13.27 11.27 -25.47
CA MET A 62 -13.20 10.06 -24.66
C MET A 62 -12.14 9.09 -25.20
N LEU A 63 -12.17 8.80 -26.51
CA LEU A 63 -11.20 7.94 -27.19
C LEU A 63 -9.78 8.48 -27.06
N LYS A 64 -9.60 9.79 -27.24
CA LYS A 64 -8.29 10.42 -27.12
C LYS A 64 -7.73 10.31 -25.71
N ARG A 65 -8.56 10.57 -24.68
CA ARG A 65 -8.14 10.49 -23.27
C ARG A 65 -7.82 9.07 -22.84
N SER A 66 -8.65 8.10 -23.21
CA SER A 66 -8.44 6.70 -22.85
C SER A 66 -7.13 6.15 -23.47
N GLU A 67 -6.88 6.44 -24.75
CA GLU A 67 -5.65 6.02 -25.43
C GLU A 67 -4.41 6.67 -24.80
N THR A 68 -4.46 7.99 -24.54
CA THR A 68 -3.35 8.70 -23.89
C THR A 68 -3.06 8.13 -22.50
N PHE A 69 -4.10 7.82 -21.74
CA PHE A 69 -3.96 7.23 -20.41
C PHE A 69 -3.37 5.82 -20.48
N TYR A 70 -3.87 4.98 -21.39
CA TYR A 70 -3.32 3.63 -21.63
C TYR A 70 -1.83 3.69 -21.99
N GLN A 71 -1.46 4.51 -22.97
CA GLN A 71 -0.07 4.67 -23.39
C GLN A 71 0.83 5.16 -22.25
N SER A 72 0.32 6.03 -21.38
CA SER A 72 1.04 6.49 -20.19
C SER A 72 1.28 5.35 -19.19
N LEU A 73 0.23 4.58 -18.87
CA LEU A 73 0.33 3.47 -17.92
C LEU A 73 1.14 2.29 -18.47
N ASN A 74 1.10 2.04 -19.78
CA ASN A 74 1.85 0.96 -20.43
C ASN A 74 3.38 1.18 -20.37
N LYS A 75 3.82 2.44 -20.21
CA LYS A 75 5.25 2.76 -19.98
C LYS A 75 5.73 2.41 -18.57
N ARG A 76 4.83 2.15 -17.61
CA ARG A 76 5.18 1.83 -16.22
C ARG A 76 5.90 0.49 -16.15
N ARG A 77 7.09 0.49 -15.54
CA ARG A 77 7.86 -0.72 -15.22
C ARG A 77 8.18 -0.77 -13.73
N SER A 78 8.34 -1.97 -13.19
CA SER A 78 8.87 -2.12 -11.83
C SER A 78 10.38 -1.90 -11.87
N ILE A 79 10.84 -0.82 -11.25
CA ILE A 79 12.26 -0.41 -11.20
C ILE A 79 12.84 -0.81 -9.84
N ARG A 80 14.02 -1.44 -9.84
CA ARG A 80 14.71 -1.93 -8.63
C ARG A 80 16.07 -1.25 -8.38
N GLN A 81 16.43 -0.29 -9.23
CA GLN A 81 17.60 0.58 -9.05
C GLN A 81 17.06 2.01 -8.98
N ILE A 82 17.12 2.62 -7.80
CA ILE A 82 16.42 3.88 -7.52
C ILE A 82 17.44 4.95 -7.15
N SER A 83 17.34 6.12 -7.77
CA SER A 83 18.19 7.25 -7.44
C SER A 83 17.88 7.81 -6.04
N SER A 84 18.93 8.20 -5.32
CA SER A 84 18.85 8.94 -4.05
C SER A 84 18.48 10.42 -4.20
N ARG A 85 18.19 10.87 -5.43
CA ARG A 85 17.75 12.25 -5.69
C ARG A 85 16.49 12.58 -4.87
N PRO A 86 16.48 13.70 -4.12
CA PRO A 86 15.35 14.08 -3.28
C PRO A 86 14.07 14.30 -4.10
N VAL A 87 12.94 13.86 -3.56
CA VAL A 87 11.60 14.07 -4.12
C VAL A 87 10.82 15.07 -3.24
N PRO A 88 10.20 16.12 -3.81
CA PRO A 88 9.35 17.04 -3.05
C PRO A 88 8.21 16.33 -2.32
N VAL A 89 8.04 16.60 -1.02
CA VAL A 89 7.02 15.93 -0.17
C VAL A 89 5.59 16.11 -0.68
N ASN A 90 5.29 17.23 -1.34
CA ASN A 90 3.96 17.50 -1.89
C ASN A 90 3.60 16.55 -3.05
N ILE A 91 4.60 16.05 -3.80
CA ILE A 91 4.37 15.02 -4.81
C ILE A 91 3.93 13.72 -4.14
N ILE A 92 4.61 13.31 -3.06
CA ILE A 92 4.24 12.11 -2.29
C ILE A 92 2.83 12.25 -1.70
N LYS A 93 2.50 13.41 -1.12
CA LYS A 93 1.15 13.70 -0.61
C LYS A 93 0.08 13.58 -1.68
N ASN A 94 0.33 14.08 -2.90
CA ASN A 94 -0.62 13.99 -3.99
C ASN A 94 -0.84 12.54 -4.43
N VAL A 95 0.23 11.73 -4.56
CA VAL A 95 0.11 10.31 -4.88
C VAL A 95 -0.74 9.56 -3.85
N ILE A 96 -0.53 9.84 -2.55
CA ILE A 96 -1.32 9.22 -1.47
C ILE A 96 -2.77 9.68 -1.50
N ARG A 97 -3.02 10.98 -1.73
CA ARG A 97 -4.38 11.51 -1.89
C ARG A 97 -5.11 10.85 -3.05
N THR A 98 -4.43 10.67 -4.19
CA THR A 98 -4.97 9.95 -5.35
C THR A 98 -5.30 8.50 -5.00
N ALA A 99 -4.41 7.79 -4.28
CA ALA A 99 -4.70 6.42 -3.85
C ALA A 99 -5.92 6.35 -2.90
N GLY A 100 -6.10 7.35 -2.04
CA GLY A 100 -7.21 7.47 -1.11
C GLY A 100 -8.58 7.72 -1.76
N THR A 101 -8.66 8.07 -3.05
CA THR A 101 -9.94 8.19 -3.76
C THR A 101 -10.48 6.84 -4.25
N SER A 102 -9.77 5.74 -3.97
CA SER A 102 -10.24 4.40 -4.32
C SER A 102 -11.56 4.09 -3.61
N PRO A 103 -12.48 3.32 -4.22
CA PRO A 103 -13.69 2.89 -3.54
C PRO A 103 -13.35 1.91 -2.41
N SER A 104 -14.18 1.89 -1.36
CA SER A 104 -14.08 0.91 -0.27
C SER A 104 -15.45 0.42 0.16
N GLY A 105 -15.51 -0.86 0.55
CA GLY A 105 -16.72 -1.46 1.11
C GLY A 105 -17.19 -0.66 2.32
N ALA A 106 -18.48 -0.32 2.34
CA ALA A 106 -19.12 0.51 3.35
C ALA A 106 -18.40 1.85 3.62
N TYR A 107 -17.69 2.42 2.62
CA TYR A 107 -16.91 3.65 2.79
C TYR A 107 -15.92 3.59 3.97
N SER A 108 -15.39 2.38 4.24
CA SER A 108 -14.59 2.13 5.44
C SER A 108 -13.14 2.63 5.34
N GLU A 109 -12.63 2.89 4.13
CA GLU A 109 -11.28 3.38 3.85
C GLU A 109 -10.18 2.59 4.63
N PRO A 110 -10.04 1.26 4.41
CA PRO A 110 -9.21 0.37 5.23
C PRO A 110 -7.71 0.50 4.99
N TRP A 111 -7.20 1.62 4.49
CA TRP A 111 -5.79 1.79 4.14
C TRP A 111 -5.05 2.70 5.13
N VAL A 112 -3.84 2.29 5.49
CA VAL A 112 -2.87 3.13 6.19
C VAL A 112 -1.61 3.21 5.35
N PHE A 113 -1.26 4.42 4.92
CA PHE A 113 -0.02 4.71 4.22
C PHE A 113 1.03 5.21 5.21
N VAL A 114 2.09 4.44 5.43
CA VAL A 114 3.23 4.82 6.26
C VAL A 114 4.35 5.30 5.34
N VAL A 115 4.68 6.58 5.42
CA VAL A 115 5.72 7.21 4.60
C VAL A 115 7.00 7.33 5.43
N ILE A 116 8.07 6.68 4.97
CA ILE A 116 9.34 6.61 5.69
C ILE A 116 10.39 7.36 4.88
N LYS A 117 10.97 8.39 5.49
CA LYS A 117 12.10 9.16 4.95
C LYS A 117 13.39 8.96 5.76
N ASP A 118 13.25 8.69 7.05
CA ASP A 118 14.37 8.60 7.98
C ASP A 118 15.37 7.51 7.56
N PRO A 119 16.66 7.86 7.34
CA PRO A 119 17.67 6.89 6.92
C PRO A 119 17.87 5.75 7.92
N GLY A 120 17.79 6.03 9.23
CA GLY A 120 17.97 5.02 10.27
C GLY A 120 16.84 3.98 10.26
N VAL A 121 15.60 4.42 10.11
CA VAL A 121 14.44 3.53 9.96
C VAL A 121 14.53 2.73 8.66
N LYS A 122 14.91 3.36 7.53
CA LYS A 122 15.10 2.65 6.25
C LYS A 122 16.16 1.56 6.33
N SER A 123 17.28 1.85 7.00
CA SER A 123 18.38 0.89 7.18
C SER A 123 17.93 -0.33 7.98
N LYS A 124 17.26 -0.12 9.11
CA LYS A 124 16.69 -1.21 9.91
C LYS A 124 15.66 -2.05 9.14
N ILE A 125 14.83 -1.41 8.31
CA ILE A 125 13.89 -2.11 7.42
C ILE A 125 14.62 -2.98 6.40
N ARG A 126 15.70 -2.46 5.81
CA ARG A 126 16.53 -3.18 4.86
C ARG A 126 17.11 -4.44 5.50
N ASP A 127 17.74 -4.32 6.66
CA ASP A 127 18.37 -5.45 7.36
C ASP A 127 17.36 -6.59 7.59
N ILE A 128 16.16 -6.26 8.08
CA ILE A 128 15.09 -7.23 8.34
C ILE A 128 14.63 -7.91 7.05
N ILE A 129 14.40 -7.13 6.00
CA ILE A 129 13.91 -7.67 4.73
C ILE A 129 14.97 -8.56 4.08
N GLU A 130 16.24 -8.14 4.06
CA GLU A 130 17.32 -8.93 3.47
C GLU A 130 17.56 -10.24 4.23
N GLN A 131 17.48 -10.21 5.57
CA GLN A 131 17.59 -11.41 6.41
C GLN A 131 16.44 -12.40 6.15
N GLU A 132 15.19 -11.92 6.11
CA GLU A 132 14.03 -12.78 5.82
C GLU A 132 14.06 -13.31 4.38
N GLU A 133 14.46 -12.49 3.40
CA GLU A 133 14.63 -12.92 2.02
C GLU A 133 15.71 -14.00 1.90
N TYR A 134 16.85 -13.85 2.58
CA TYR A 134 17.89 -14.87 2.60
C TYR A 134 17.36 -16.21 3.14
N LEU A 135 16.62 -16.20 4.25
CA LEU A 135 15.99 -17.40 4.80
C LEU A 135 14.95 -17.99 3.84
N ASN A 136 14.18 -17.13 3.17
CA ASN A 136 13.15 -17.55 2.23
C ASN A 136 13.76 -18.28 1.02
N TYR A 137 14.77 -17.69 0.38
CA TYR A 137 15.45 -18.26 -0.77
C TYR A 137 16.15 -19.58 -0.44
N ASN A 138 16.71 -19.71 0.76
CA ASN A 138 17.51 -20.89 1.14
C ASN A 138 16.69 -22.03 1.76
N HIS A 139 15.54 -21.74 2.37
CA HIS A 139 14.83 -22.73 3.19
C HIS A 139 13.33 -22.83 2.96
N ARG A 140 12.64 -21.77 2.53
CA ARG A 140 11.16 -21.73 2.49
C ARG A 140 10.56 -21.77 1.09
N MET A 141 11.33 -21.40 0.07
CA MET A 141 10.86 -21.34 -1.31
C MET A 141 11.19 -22.65 -2.04
N GLY A 142 10.15 -23.38 -2.46
CA GLY A 142 10.32 -24.60 -3.24
C GLY A 142 10.98 -24.36 -4.60
N GLU A 143 11.69 -25.36 -5.13
CA GLU A 143 12.49 -25.27 -6.36
C GLU A 143 11.73 -24.70 -7.57
N LYS A 144 10.43 -25.01 -7.68
CA LYS A 144 9.56 -24.49 -8.74
C LYS A 144 9.48 -22.96 -8.71
N TRP A 145 9.30 -22.36 -7.54
CA TRP A 145 9.15 -20.91 -7.39
C TRP A 145 10.47 -20.18 -7.67
N VAL A 146 11.59 -20.76 -7.23
CA VAL A 146 12.94 -20.24 -7.54
C VAL A 146 13.20 -20.26 -9.05
N ASN A 147 12.82 -21.34 -9.73
CA ASN A 147 12.95 -21.44 -11.19
C ASN A 147 12.07 -20.43 -11.92
N ASP A 148 10.83 -20.24 -11.48
CA ASP A 148 9.89 -19.30 -12.08
C ASP A 148 10.37 -17.84 -11.97
N LEU A 149 11.23 -17.52 -10.99
CA LEU A 149 11.75 -16.16 -10.77
C LEU A 149 13.16 -15.91 -11.30
N LYS A 150 13.81 -16.92 -11.91
CA LYS A 150 15.15 -16.76 -12.50
C LYS A 150 15.23 -15.59 -13.49
N PHE A 151 14.17 -15.36 -14.25
CA PHE A 151 14.13 -14.26 -15.23
C PHE A 151 14.16 -12.86 -14.58
N VAL A 152 13.81 -12.74 -13.29
CA VAL A 152 13.78 -11.47 -12.57
C VAL A 152 15.15 -11.14 -11.96
N ASN A 153 16.10 -12.08 -11.97
CA ASN A 153 17.44 -11.96 -11.40
C ASN A 153 17.44 -11.30 -10.00
N MET A 154 16.52 -11.76 -9.14
CA MET A 154 16.38 -11.23 -7.79
C MET A 154 17.35 -11.94 -6.84
N ASN A 155 18.20 -11.16 -6.17
CA ASN A 155 18.95 -11.61 -5.00
C ASN A 155 18.25 -11.12 -3.71
N HIS A 156 18.80 -11.53 -2.56
CA HIS A 156 18.30 -11.10 -1.26
C HIS A 156 18.60 -9.61 -0.99
N GLU A 157 19.70 -9.08 -1.55
CA GLU A 157 20.10 -7.68 -1.40
C GLU A 157 19.09 -6.69 -2.00
N LYS A 158 18.63 -5.73 -1.20
CA LYS A 158 17.64 -4.71 -1.56
C LYS A 158 18.18 -3.30 -1.30
N PRO A 159 19.28 -2.86 -1.96
CA PRO A 159 19.88 -1.54 -1.73
C PRO A 159 18.92 -0.38 -1.95
N TYR A 160 17.94 -0.54 -2.84
CA TYR A 160 16.90 0.45 -3.11
C TYR A 160 16.06 0.83 -1.88
N LEU A 161 16.03 0.01 -0.82
CA LEU A 161 15.35 0.33 0.43
C LEU A 161 16.00 1.50 1.18
N GLU A 162 17.31 1.68 1.03
CA GLU A 162 18.04 2.81 1.59
C GLU A 162 18.21 3.95 0.58
N GLU A 163 18.46 3.62 -0.69
CA GLU A 163 18.70 4.61 -1.75
C GLU A 163 17.46 5.44 -2.04
N ALA A 164 16.26 4.85 -2.01
CA ALA A 164 15.03 5.57 -2.33
C ALA A 164 14.79 6.73 -1.35
N SER A 165 14.37 7.88 -1.90
CA SER A 165 14.03 9.07 -1.09
C SER A 165 12.92 8.81 -0.07
N TYR A 166 11.95 7.96 -0.41
CA TYR A 166 10.85 7.55 0.46
C TYR A 166 10.55 6.06 0.27
N LEU A 167 10.21 5.38 1.35
CA LEU A 167 9.46 4.13 1.32
C LEU A 167 8.01 4.43 1.65
N ILE A 168 7.07 3.81 0.93
CA ILE A 168 5.64 3.92 1.22
C ILE A 168 5.13 2.52 1.50
N ASN A 169 4.85 2.24 2.77
CA ASN A 169 4.30 0.96 3.21
C ASN A 169 2.78 1.10 3.32
N LEU A 170 2.05 0.24 2.61
CA LEU A 170 0.59 0.21 2.62
C LEU A 170 0.12 -0.95 3.50
N PHE A 171 -0.67 -0.63 4.52
CA PHE A 171 -1.28 -1.59 5.42
C PHE A 171 -2.80 -1.59 5.27
N LYS A 172 -3.40 -2.78 5.42
CA LYS A 172 -4.85 -2.96 5.55
C LYS A 172 -5.24 -2.91 7.03
N SER A 173 -6.13 -1.99 7.39
CA SER A 173 -6.77 -1.94 8.71
C SER A 173 -7.91 -2.94 8.73
N GLN A 174 -7.77 -4.04 9.48
CA GLN A 174 -8.82 -5.05 9.61
C GLN A 174 -9.95 -4.62 10.55
N TYR A 175 -9.67 -3.71 11.49
CA TYR A 175 -10.61 -3.24 12.51
C TYR A 175 -10.74 -1.72 12.53
N HIS A 176 -11.85 -1.21 13.08
CA HIS A 176 -11.95 0.19 13.50
C HIS A 176 -11.28 0.32 14.87
N VAL A 177 -10.24 1.15 14.97
CA VAL A 177 -9.67 1.54 16.27
C VAL A 177 -10.44 2.78 16.74
N ASN A 178 -11.73 2.64 16.98
CA ASN A 178 -12.55 3.67 17.61
C ASN A 178 -13.41 2.98 18.67
N GLU A 179 -13.05 3.25 19.93
CA GLU A 179 -13.72 2.88 21.19
C GLU A 179 -13.45 1.45 21.76
N PRO A 180 -13.35 1.29 23.10
CA PRO A 180 -12.78 0.10 23.75
C PRO A 180 -13.64 -1.18 23.71
N GLU A 181 -14.80 -1.20 23.06
CA GLU A 181 -15.78 -2.29 23.29
C GLU A 181 -16.50 -2.85 22.06
N VAL A 182 -16.23 -2.40 20.82
CA VAL A 182 -16.94 -2.97 19.66
C VAL A 182 -15.99 -3.24 18.49
N GLU A 183 -15.50 -4.48 18.41
CA GLU A 183 -14.88 -5.02 17.21
C GLU A 183 -15.95 -5.21 16.13
N GLN A 184 -16.02 -4.29 15.16
CA GLN A 184 -16.82 -4.52 13.95
C GLN A 184 -15.95 -5.09 12.82
N PRO A 185 -16.24 -6.30 12.31
CA PRO A 185 -15.51 -6.88 11.20
C PRO A 185 -15.83 -6.14 9.90
N ARG A 186 -14.79 -5.81 9.12
CA ARG A 186 -14.97 -5.22 7.79
C ARG A 186 -15.38 -6.28 6.78
N VAL A 187 -16.59 -6.17 6.24
CA VAL A 187 -17.10 -7.03 5.15
C VAL A 187 -16.27 -6.75 3.88
N TYR A 188 -15.54 -7.77 3.42
CA TYR A 188 -14.86 -7.74 2.12
C TYR A 188 -15.77 -8.39 1.08
N ASN A 189 -16.16 -7.64 0.06
CA ASN A 189 -16.60 -8.20 -1.22
C ASN A 189 -15.45 -7.99 -2.22
N PRO A 190 -15.01 -9.03 -2.96
CA PRO A 190 -14.08 -8.85 -4.06
C PRO A 190 -14.70 -7.89 -5.09
N LEU A 191 -13.88 -6.97 -5.58
CA LEU A 191 -14.19 -5.92 -6.56
C LEU A 191 -15.11 -6.44 -7.68
N LEU A 192 -16.39 -6.05 -7.65
CA LEU A 192 -17.24 -6.09 -8.82
C LEU A 192 -16.78 -4.94 -9.75
N LEU A 193 -16.09 -5.28 -10.83
CA LEU A 193 -15.95 -4.40 -11.98
C LEU A 193 -17.22 -4.55 -12.81
N LEU A 194 -18.15 -3.60 -12.68
CA LEU A 194 -19.15 -3.37 -13.72
C LEU A 194 -18.47 -2.48 -14.76
N LEU A 195 -18.17 -3.06 -15.93
CA LEU A 195 -17.84 -2.33 -17.14
C LEU A 195 -19.13 -1.95 -17.87
#